data_AF-K9DJC7-F1
#
_entry.id   AF-K9DJC7-F1
#
_cell.length_a   1.000
_cell.length_b   1.000
_cell.length_c   1.000
_cell.angle_alpha   90.00
_cell.angle_beta   90.00
_cell.angle_gamma   90.00
#
_symmetry.space_group_name_H-M   'P 1'
#
loop_
_entity.id
_entity.type
_entity.pdbx_description
1 polymer ?
#
loop_
_entity_poly.entity_id
_entity_poly.type
_entity_poly.pdbx_seq_one_letter_code
_entity_poly.pdbx_strand_id
1 'polypeptide(L)'
;MAITAALVKELREITGAGMMDCKKVLTEANGDIQKAIDLLREKGLAAAAKKAGRIAAEGVVASYIHGGGRIGVLVEVNCETDFVAKTEDFQDLVKDIAMQIAAANPTYLKREEVPAEVIEHEKAVLLEQAKAEAEEDVKAGRKPKPEAVLEKMVNGRVEKFYKENCLMEQVFIKDGDKTITDVITEKIAKIGENINVRRFVRYALGEGIEKRQDDFEAEVRAAAGQ
;
A
#
# COMPACT_ATOMS: atom_id res chain seq x y z
N MET A 1 28.54 18.22 18.46
CA MET A 1 27.63 18.48 19.60
C MET A 1 27.41 17.16 20.34
N ALA A 2 27.37 17.13 21.67
CA ALA A 2 27.18 15.87 22.40
C ALA A 2 25.72 15.39 22.26
N ILE A 3 25.52 14.17 21.75
CA ILE A 3 24.18 13.59 21.62
C ILE A 3 23.68 13.19 23.02
N THR A 4 22.61 13.83 23.48
CA THR A 4 22.05 13.60 24.81
C THR A 4 21.18 12.34 24.84
N ALA A 5 21.07 11.69 26.00
CA ALA A 5 20.19 10.54 26.17
C ALA A 5 18.71 10.87 25.90
N ALA A 6 18.29 12.11 26.21
CA ALA A 6 16.95 12.60 25.92
C ALA A 6 16.68 12.64 24.41
N LEU A 7 17.62 13.13 23.61
CA LEU A 7 17.48 13.20 22.16
C LEU A 7 17.43 11.81 21.51
N VAL A 8 18.23 10.86 22.02
CA VAL A 8 18.16 9.46 21.56
C VAL A 8 16.81 8.84 21.92
N LYS A 9 16.30 9.11 23.12
CA LYS A 9 14.98 8.63 23.56
C LYS A 9 13.87 9.20 22.69
N GLU A 10 13.89 10.50 22.40
CA GLU A 10 12.93 11.17 21.52
C GLU A 10 12.91 10.55 20.13
N LEU A 11 14.07 10.40 19.48
CA LEU A 11 14.14 9.76 18.16
C LEU A 11 13.63 8.31 18.20
N ARG A 12 13.93 7.57 19.26
CA ARG A 12 13.45 6.20 19.44
C ARG A 12 11.93 6.14 19.63
N GLU A 13 11.33 7.09 20.33
CA GLU A 13 9.88 7.15 20.51
C GLU A 13 9.17 7.48 19.20
N ILE A 14 9.76 8.35 18.37
CA ILE A 14 9.22 8.71 17.05
C ILE A 14 9.34 7.54 16.06
N THR A 15 10.49 6.88 16.01
CA THR A 15 10.82 5.92 14.94
C THR A 15 10.64 4.45 15.34
N GLY A 16 10.60 4.17 16.64
CA GLY A 16 10.62 2.81 17.16
C GLY A 16 11.94 2.05 16.95
N ALA A 17 12.98 2.70 16.42
CA ALA A 17 14.25 2.07 16.09
C ALA A 17 15.08 1.66 17.33
N GLY A 18 16.09 0.80 17.13
CA GLY A 18 16.99 0.36 18.19
C GLY A 18 17.78 1.53 18.81
N MET A 19 17.95 1.52 20.13
CA MET A 19 18.61 2.60 20.88
C MET A 19 19.99 3.01 20.31
N MET A 20 20.78 2.01 19.91
CA MET A 20 22.11 2.26 19.35
C MET A 20 22.07 2.83 17.94
N ASP A 21 21.06 2.45 17.14
CA ASP A 21 20.91 2.98 15.79
C ASP A 21 20.44 4.42 15.84
N CYS A 22 19.49 4.77 16.72
CA CYS A 22 19.11 6.15 17.01
C CYS A 22 20.32 6.99 17.42
N LYS A 23 21.17 6.50 18.32
CA LYS A 23 22.37 7.23 18.76
C LYS A 23 23.37 7.45 17.61
N LYS A 24 23.59 6.43 16.77
CA LYS A 24 24.50 6.51 15.62
C LYS A 24 24.00 7.53 14.59
N VAL A 25 22.74 7.44 14.18
CA VAL A 25 22.20 8.37 13.19
C VAL A 25 22.12 9.80 13.72
N LEU A 26 21.84 10.01 15.01
CA LEU A 26 21.89 11.35 15.62
C LEU A 26 23.32 11.91 15.61
N THR A 27 24.32 11.04 15.79
CA THR A 27 25.72 11.46 15.71
C THR A 27 26.08 11.88 14.28
N GLU A 28 25.68 11.10 13.27
CA GLU A 28 25.88 11.41 11.84
C GLU A 28 25.10 12.66 11.40
N ALA A 29 23.91 12.87 11.97
CA ALA A 29 23.06 14.03 11.74
C ALA A 29 23.44 15.26 12.58
N ASN A 30 24.49 15.18 13.41
CA ASN A 30 24.89 16.24 14.35
C ASN A 30 23.77 16.71 15.30
N GLY A 31 22.86 15.81 15.67
CA GLY A 31 21.72 16.08 16.54
C GLY A 31 20.46 16.57 15.84
N ASP A 32 20.46 16.69 14.50
CA ASP A 32 19.26 17.00 13.73
C ASP A 32 18.33 15.78 13.66
N ILE A 33 17.12 15.90 14.24
CA ILE A 33 16.14 14.83 14.30
C ILE A 33 15.61 14.47 12.90
N GLN A 34 15.28 15.46 12.08
CA GLN A 34 14.68 15.19 10.76
C GLN A 34 15.69 14.48 9.85
N LYS A 35 16.92 14.97 9.84
CA LYS A 35 18.00 14.31 9.12
C LYS A 35 18.30 12.91 9.68
N ALA A 36 18.18 12.70 10.98
CA ALA A 36 18.36 11.37 11.58
C ALA A 36 17.23 10.39 11.21
N ILE A 37 15.99 10.88 11.05
CA ILE A 37 14.86 10.08 10.54
C ILE A 37 15.14 9.65 9.09
N ASP A 38 15.57 10.57 8.23
CA ASP A 38 15.93 10.24 6.84
C ASP A 38 17.05 9.18 6.77
N LEU A 39 18.10 9.34 7.58
CA LEU A 39 19.19 8.36 7.68
C LEU A 39 18.72 6.99 8.19
N LEU A 40 17.78 6.95 9.13
CA LEU A 40 17.19 5.69 9.59
C LEU A 40 16.40 5.00 8.47
N ARG A 41 15.64 5.76 7.68
CA ARG A 41 14.89 5.23 6.54
C ARG A 41 15.84 4.66 5.49
N GLU A 42 16.89 5.38 5.12
CA GLU A 42 17.92 4.91 4.19
C GLU A 42 18.59 3.62 4.68
N LYS A 43 18.98 3.57 5.95
CA LYS A 43 19.57 2.37 6.57
C LYS A 43 18.57 1.22 6.64
N GLY A 44 17.29 1.51 6.87
CA GLY A 44 16.20 0.55 6.87
C GLY A 44 16.04 -0.12 5.50
N LEU A 45 16.04 0.66 4.42
CA LEU A 45 16.02 0.17 3.04
C LEU A 45 17.20 -0.76 2.75
N ALA A 46 18.41 -0.35 3.13
CA ALA A 46 19.60 -1.20 2.97
C ALA A 46 19.52 -2.49 3.81
N ALA A 47 19.00 -2.40 5.03
CA ALA A 47 18.83 -3.53 5.92
C ALA A 47 17.75 -4.51 5.42
N ALA A 48 16.69 -4.03 4.79
CA ALA A 48 15.66 -4.85 4.16
C ALA A 48 16.21 -5.53 2.90
N ALA A 49 16.89 -4.80 2.03
CA ALA A 49 17.53 -5.35 0.83
C ALA A 49 18.51 -6.48 1.15
N LYS A 50 19.33 -6.33 2.21
CA LYS A 50 20.25 -7.38 2.66
C LYS A 50 19.54 -8.64 3.19
N LYS A 51 18.31 -8.50 3.68
CA LYS A 51 17.52 -9.61 4.25
C LYS A 51 16.54 -10.23 3.26
N ALA A 52 16.22 -9.56 2.15
CA ALA A 52 15.24 -10.03 1.18
C ALA A 52 15.49 -11.45 0.64
N GLY A 53 16.76 -11.87 0.55
CA GLY A 53 17.16 -13.23 0.13
C GLY A 53 17.08 -14.30 1.21
N ARG A 54 16.77 -13.95 2.47
CA ARG A 54 16.62 -14.92 3.56
C ARG A 54 15.26 -15.60 3.48
N ILE A 55 15.24 -16.90 3.78
CA ILE A 55 14.02 -17.69 3.79
C ILE A 55 13.15 -17.24 4.98
N ALA A 56 11.98 -16.71 4.68
CA ALA A 56 10.94 -16.39 5.66
C ALA A 56 9.82 -17.45 5.53
N ALA A 57 9.94 -18.55 6.26
CA ALA A 57 9.02 -19.69 6.20
C ALA A 57 8.05 -19.76 7.40
N GLU A 58 8.33 -19.00 8.46
CA GLU A 58 7.44 -18.83 9.61
C GLU A 58 6.52 -17.62 9.38
N GLY A 59 5.59 -17.36 10.30
CA GLY A 59 4.71 -16.19 10.23
C GLY A 59 3.28 -16.48 10.64
N VAL A 60 2.34 -15.74 10.06
CA VAL A 60 0.92 -15.76 10.44
C VAL A 60 0.03 -15.69 9.20
N VAL A 61 -1.00 -16.53 9.18
CA VAL A 61 -2.20 -16.30 8.36
C VAL A 61 -3.23 -15.64 9.25
N ALA A 62 -3.61 -14.40 8.93
CA ALA A 62 -4.56 -13.61 9.70
C ALA A 62 -5.85 -13.39 8.92
N SER A 63 -6.96 -13.27 9.67
CA SER A 63 -8.26 -12.86 9.15
C SER A 63 -8.65 -11.49 9.68
N TYR A 64 -9.29 -10.66 8.85
CA TYR A 64 -9.90 -9.41 9.28
C TYR A 64 -11.33 -9.30 8.71
N ILE A 65 -12.29 -9.07 9.60
CA ILE A 65 -13.71 -8.91 9.25
C ILE A 65 -14.11 -7.46 9.51
N HIS A 66 -14.68 -6.81 8.50
CA HIS A 66 -15.04 -5.39 8.54
C HIS A 66 -16.52 -5.16 8.24
N GLY A 67 -17.05 -4.05 8.75
CA GLY A 67 -18.40 -3.58 8.43
C GLY A 67 -19.52 -4.56 8.78
N GLY A 68 -19.40 -5.27 9.91
CA GLY A 68 -20.42 -6.24 10.35
C GLY A 68 -20.47 -7.52 9.52
N GLY A 69 -19.34 -7.95 8.93
CA GLY A 69 -19.27 -9.16 8.10
C GLY A 69 -19.44 -8.92 6.60
N ARG A 70 -19.52 -7.66 6.17
CA ARG A 70 -19.68 -7.30 4.76
C ARG A 70 -18.38 -7.43 3.97
N ILE A 71 -17.23 -7.33 4.63
CA ILE A 71 -15.92 -7.53 4.01
C ILE A 71 -15.14 -8.52 4.88
N GLY A 72 -14.53 -9.52 4.25
CA GLY A 72 -13.62 -10.47 4.89
C GLY A 72 -12.29 -10.52 4.17
N VAL A 73 -11.19 -10.50 4.91
CA VAL A 73 -9.83 -10.60 4.37
C VAL A 73 -9.12 -11.77 5.02
N LEU A 74 -8.35 -12.51 4.22
CA LEU A 74 -7.32 -13.44 4.69
C LEU A 74 -5.98 -12.98 4.11
N VAL A 75 -4.94 -12.89 4.93
CA VAL A 75 -3.59 -12.51 4.51
C VAL A 75 -2.56 -13.41 5.17
N GLU A 76 -1.57 -13.84 4.40
CA GLU A 76 -0.39 -14.57 4.89
C GLU A 76 0.82 -13.63 4.88
N VAL A 77 1.43 -13.43 6.04
CA VAL A 77 2.64 -12.64 6.20
C VAL A 77 3.69 -13.51 6.88
N ASN A 78 4.85 -13.62 6.25
CA ASN A 78 5.96 -14.44 6.73
C ASN A 78 7.04 -13.63 7.43
N CYS A 79 7.73 -14.28 8.36
CA CYS A 79 8.98 -13.86 8.99
C CYS A 79 9.99 -15.03 9.05
N GLU A 80 11.19 -14.80 9.59
CA GLU A 80 12.22 -15.84 9.65
C GLU A 80 11.96 -16.82 10.80
N THR A 81 11.43 -16.37 11.94
CA THR A 81 11.24 -17.21 13.14
C THR A 81 9.82 -17.18 13.72
N ASP A 82 9.41 -18.26 14.38
CA ASP A 82 8.11 -18.37 15.05
C ASP A 82 8.01 -17.47 16.30
N PHE A 83 9.15 -17.13 16.91
CA PHE A 83 9.23 -16.16 18.00
C PHE A 83 8.77 -14.78 17.56
N VAL A 84 9.29 -14.28 16.43
CA VAL A 84 8.88 -12.99 15.86
C VAL A 84 7.41 -12.99 15.48
N ALA A 85 6.92 -14.09 14.89
CA ALA A 85 5.52 -14.24 14.51
C ALA A 85 4.55 -13.99 15.68
N LYS A 86 4.97 -14.24 16.93
CA LYS A 86 4.16 -14.09 18.14
C LYS A 86 4.29 -12.73 18.82
N THR A 87 5.19 -11.85 18.34
CA THR A 87 5.39 -10.52 18.92
C THR A 87 4.25 -9.57 18.56
N GLU A 88 3.90 -8.66 19.48
CA GLU A 88 2.88 -7.62 19.24
C GLU A 88 3.24 -6.77 18.01
N ASP A 89 4.52 -6.41 17.86
CA ASP A 89 5.01 -5.61 16.74
C ASP A 89 4.73 -6.23 15.36
N PHE A 90 4.85 -7.56 15.25
CA PHE A 90 4.54 -8.32 14.04
C PHE A 90 3.02 -8.49 13.87
N GLN A 91 2.31 -8.87 14.92
CA GLN A 91 0.84 -9.06 14.89
C GLN A 91 0.11 -7.77 14.48
N ASP A 92 0.55 -6.62 14.99
CA ASP A 92 0.01 -5.31 14.62
C ASP A 92 0.26 -4.99 13.14
N LEU A 93 1.45 -5.30 12.61
CA LEU A 93 1.74 -5.14 11.18
C LEU A 93 0.79 -6.00 10.32
N VAL A 94 0.61 -7.27 10.68
CA VAL A 94 -0.28 -8.17 9.92
C VAL A 94 -1.72 -7.68 9.94
N LYS A 95 -2.20 -7.23 11.10
CA LYS A 95 -3.54 -6.65 11.24
C LYS A 95 -3.70 -5.38 10.41
N ASP A 96 -2.69 -4.52 10.38
CA ASP A 96 -2.70 -3.28 9.62
C ASP A 96 -2.71 -3.53 8.12
N ILE A 97 -1.96 -4.52 7.64
CA ILE A 97 -2.02 -4.98 6.25
C ILE A 97 -3.40 -5.55 5.92
N ALA A 98 -3.98 -6.37 6.80
CA ALA A 98 -5.33 -6.93 6.57
C ALA A 98 -6.41 -5.83 6.48
N MET A 99 -6.30 -4.79 7.32
CA MET A 99 -7.19 -3.64 7.31
C MET A 99 -6.97 -2.75 6.06
N GLN A 100 -5.72 -2.55 5.63
CA GLN A 100 -5.39 -1.91 4.36
C GLN A 100 -6.10 -2.62 3.20
N ILE A 101 -5.95 -3.94 3.11
CA ILE A 101 -6.58 -4.74 2.04
C ILE A 101 -8.09 -4.55 2.08
N ALA A 102 -8.72 -4.63 3.26
CA ALA A 102 -10.16 -4.47 3.40
C ALA A 102 -10.66 -3.11 2.86
N ALA A 103 -9.94 -2.04 3.17
CA ALA A 103 -10.29 -0.66 2.81
C ALA A 103 -9.96 -0.32 1.35
N ALA A 104 -8.76 -0.65 0.89
CA ALA A 104 -8.23 -0.21 -0.39
C ALA A 104 -8.50 -1.18 -1.55
N ASN A 105 -8.96 -2.41 -1.27
CA ASN A 105 -9.32 -3.42 -2.26
C ASN A 105 -8.25 -3.62 -3.38
N PRO A 106 -6.97 -3.87 -3.04
CA PRO A 106 -5.97 -4.18 -4.04
C PRO A 106 -6.32 -5.47 -4.78
N THR A 107 -6.03 -5.49 -6.08
CA THR A 107 -6.23 -6.66 -6.94
C THR A 107 -4.98 -7.55 -6.96
N TYR A 108 -3.80 -6.93 -6.88
CA TYR A 108 -2.51 -7.60 -6.97
C TYR A 108 -1.67 -7.30 -5.73
N LEU A 109 -0.70 -8.17 -5.43
CA LEU A 109 0.26 -7.88 -4.37
C LEU A 109 1.28 -6.83 -4.82
N LYS A 110 1.88 -7.05 -5.99
CA LYS A 110 3.00 -6.26 -6.53
C LYS A 110 2.88 -6.08 -8.04
N ARG A 111 3.56 -5.07 -8.59
CA ARG A 111 3.59 -4.75 -10.02
C ARG A 111 3.93 -5.94 -10.93
N GLU A 112 4.84 -6.80 -10.48
CA GLU A 112 5.29 -7.95 -11.28
C GLU A 112 4.22 -9.04 -11.41
N GLU A 113 3.16 -8.99 -10.59
CA GLU A 113 2.04 -9.92 -10.65
C GLU A 113 0.91 -9.43 -11.55
N VAL A 114 0.98 -8.20 -12.07
CA VAL A 114 -0.02 -7.69 -13.00
C VAL A 114 0.21 -8.30 -14.39
N PRO A 115 -0.78 -9.00 -14.97
CA PRO A 115 -0.63 -9.56 -16.31
C PRO A 115 -0.37 -8.47 -17.36
N ALA A 116 0.52 -8.76 -18.31
CA ALA A 116 0.87 -7.81 -19.38
C ALA A 116 -0.37 -7.38 -20.19
N GLU A 117 -1.29 -8.31 -20.42
CA GLU A 117 -2.57 -8.08 -21.12
C GLU A 117 -3.44 -7.03 -20.42
N VAL A 118 -3.46 -7.00 -19.08
CA VAL A 118 -4.22 -6.01 -18.30
C VAL A 118 -3.60 -4.62 -18.49
N ILE A 119 -2.27 -4.53 -18.44
CA ILE A 119 -1.55 -3.27 -18.62
C ILE A 119 -1.66 -2.75 -20.06
N GLU A 120 -1.59 -3.63 -21.05
CA GLU A 120 -1.76 -3.26 -22.46
C GLU A 120 -3.18 -2.76 -22.73
N HIS A 121 -4.19 -3.45 -22.20
CA HIS A 121 -5.58 -3.02 -22.29
C HIS A 121 -5.79 -1.67 -21.61
N GLU A 122 -5.32 -1.52 -20.36
CA GLU A 122 -5.43 -0.28 -19.61
C GLU A 122 -4.72 0.87 -20.32
N LYS A 123 -3.50 0.65 -20.83
CA LYS A 123 -2.77 1.65 -21.63
C LYS A 123 -3.55 2.08 -22.87
N ALA A 124 -4.19 1.15 -23.58
CA ALA A 124 -4.99 1.48 -24.75
C ALA A 124 -6.20 2.36 -24.38
N VAL A 125 -6.92 2.00 -23.31
CA VAL A 125 -8.04 2.80 -22.79
C VAL A 125 -7.58 4.20 -22.37
N LEU A 126 -6.48 4.30 -21.62
CA LEU A 126 -5.92 5.56 -21.15
C LEU A 126 -5.40 6.44 -22.30
N LEU A 127 -4.85 5.84 -23.36
CA LEU A 127 -4.42 6.56 -24.55
C LEU A 127 -5.60 7.18 -25.29
N GLU A 128 -6.69 6.43 -25.47
CA GLU A 128 -7.91 6.95 -26.10
C GLU A 128 -8.55 8.06 -25.25
N GLN A 129 -8.59 7.91 -23.92
CA GLN A 129 -9.02 8.99 -23.02
C GLN A 129 -8.13 10.24 -23.16
N ALA A 130 -6.81 10.07 -23.18
CA ALA A 130 -5.88 11.20 -23.30
C ALA A 130 -6.02 11.93 -24.64
N LYS A 131 -6.28 11.21 -25.74
CA LYS A 131 -6.58 11.80 -27.06
C LYS A 131 -7.89 12.56 -27.04
N ALA A 132 -8.96 11.97 -26.49
CA ALA A 132 -10.27 12.64 -26.39
C ALA A 132 -10.16 13.95 -25.59
N GLU A 133 -9.47 13.93 -24.45
CA GLU A 133 -9.20 15.15 -23.67
C GLU A 133 -8.36 16.17 -24.43
N ALA A 134 -7.38 15.72 -25.23
CA ALA A 134 -6.57 16.63 -26.04
C ALA A 134 -7.38 17.29 -27.16
N GLU A 135 -8.31 16.57 -27.78
CA GLU A 135 -9.22 17.12 -28.77
C GLU A 135 -10.19 18.13 -28.14
N GLU A 136 -10.72 17.85 -26.95
CA GLU A 136 -11.54 18.81 -26.21
C GLU A 136 -10.77 20.08 -25.84
N ASP A 137 -9.51 19.95 -25.41
CA ASP A 137 -8.65 21.10 -25.13
C ASP A 137 -8.44 21.97 -26.37
N VAL A 138 -8.26 21.35 -27.54
CA VAL A 138 -8.16 22.06 -28.83
C VAL A 138 -9.48 22.78 -29.17
N LYS A 139 -10.63 22.12 -28.98
CA LYS A 139 -11.96 22.74 -29.15
C LYS A 139 -12.18 23.91 -28.19
N ALA A 140 -11.60 23.86 -26.99
CA ALA A 140 -11.59 24.94 -26.00
C ALA A 140 -10.56 26.05 -26.28
N GLY A 141 -9.90 26.03 -27.45
CA GLY A 141 -8.94 27.06 -27.89
C GLY A 141 -7.53 26.92 -27.31
N ARG A 142 -7.21 25.80 -26.67
CA ARG A 142 -5.85 25.51 -26.17
C ARG A 142 -4.99 24.88 -27.28
N LYS A 143 -3.67 24.96 -27.12
CA LYS A 143 -2.73 24.37 -28.08
C LYS A 143 -2.84 22.85 -28.10
N PRO A 144 -2.68 22.19 -29.27
CA PRO A 144 -2.63 20.74 -29.35
C PRO A 144 -1.56 20.17 -28.44
N LYS A 145 -1.90 19.14 -27.66
CA LYS A 145 -0.94 18.43 -26.81
C LYS A 145 0.00 17.63 -27.74
N PRO A 146 1.33 17.85 -27.66
CA PRO A 146 2.29 17.03 -28.41
C PRO A 146 2.19 15.56 -27.98
N GLU A 147 2.52 14.63 -28.88
CA GLU A 147 2.51 13.18 -28.62
C GLU A 147 3.33 12.80 -27.37
N ALA A 148 4.50 13.40 -27.18
CA ALA A 148 5.34 13.19 -26.01
C ALA A 148 4.68 13.59 -24.68
N VAL A 149 3.71 14.53 -24.70
CA VAL A 149 2.93 14.89 -23.51
C VAL A 149 1.85 13.86 -23.25
N LEU A 150 1.19 13.36 -24.30
CA LEU A 150 0.18 12.30 -24.19
C LEU A 150 0.81 11.02 -23.63
N GLU A 151 1.97 10.61 -24.12
CA GLU A 151 2.69 9.45 -23.62
C GLU A 151 3.06 9.59 -22.14
N LYS A 152 3.55 10.77 -21.73
CA LYS A 152 3.81 11.07 -20.31
C LYS A 152 2.53 11.05 -19.46
N MET A 153 1.42 11.52 -19.98
CA MET A 153 0.12 11.46 -19.29
C MET A 153 -0.33 10.02 -19.09
N VAL A 154 -0.26 9.20 -20.14
CA VAL A 154 -0.62 7.76 -20.06
C VAL A 154 0.28 7.04 -19.07
N ASN A 155 1.59 7.25 -19.13
CA ASN A 155 2.54 6.66 -18.17
C ASN A 155 2.20 7.08 -16.73
N GLY A 156 1.89 8.34 -16.48
CA GLY A 156 1.45 8.80 -15.14
C GLY A 156 0.16 8.13 -14.66
N ARG A 157 -0.80 7.88 -15.57
CA ARG A 157 -2.04 7.14 -15.25
C ARG A 157 -1.78 5.66 -14.99
N VAL A 158 -0.85 5.04 -15.72
CA VAL A 158 -0.40 3.65 -15.46
C VAL A 158 0.29 3.54 -14.10
N GLU A 159 1.14 4.51 -13.73
CA GLU A 159 1.74 4.55 -12.39
C GLU A 159 0.66 4.70 -11.30
N LYS A 160 -0.38 5.49 -11.55
CA LYS A 160 -1.53 5.60 -10.65
C LYS A 160 -2.29 4.26 -10.54
N PHE A 161 -2.47 3.55 -11.65
CA PHE A 161 -3.08 2.22 -11.65
C PHE A 161 -2.33 1.27 -10.72
N TYR A 162 -0.99 1.22 -10.78
CA TYR A 162 -0.21 0.39 -9.86
C TYR A 162 -0.38 0.80 -8.40
N LYS A 163 -0.36 2.10 -8.09
CA LYS A 163 -0.58 2.62 -6.73
C LYS A 163 -1.97 2.31 -6.17
N GLU A 164 -2.97 2.17 -7.02
CA GLU A 164 -4.34 1.83 -6.59
C GLU A 164 -4.56 0.32 -6.52
N ASN A 165 -3.96 -0.46 -7.43
CA ASN A 165 -4.27 -1.88 -7.59
C ASN A 165 -3.24 -2.85 -6.98
N CYS A 166 -2.02 -2.40 -6.69
CA CYS A 166 -0.96 -3.23 -6.08
C CYS A 166 -0.80 -2.88 -4.61
N LEU A 167 -1.06 -3.83 -3.71
CA LEU A 167 -1.00 -3.63 -2.26
C LEU A 167 0.32 -2.99 -1.80
N MET A 168 1.46 -3.46 -2.32
CA MET A 168 2.78 -2.98 -1.90
C MET A 168 3.06 -1.52 -2.28
N GLU A 169 2.34 -0.97 -3.26
CA GLU A 169 2.50 0.40 -3.76
C GLU A 169 1.45 1.37 -3.21
N GLN A 170 0.42 0.84 -2.55
CA GLN A 170 -0.61 1.65 -1.94
C GLN A 170 -0.04 2.50 -0.81
N VAL A 171 -0.56 3.72 -0.73
CA VAL A 171 -0.39 4.58 0.45
C VAL A 171 -1.09 3.92 1.63
N PHE A 172 -0.41 3.91 2.77
CA PHE A 172 -0.91 3.28 3.98
C PHE A 172 -2.04 4.10 4.59
N ILE A 173 -3.19 3.48 4.82
CA ILE A 173 -4.40 4.19 5.29
C ILE A 173 -4.25 4.89 6.65
N LYS A 174 -3.30 4.45 7.48
CA LYS A 174 -3.03 5.05 8.80
C LYS A 174 -1.96 6.14 8.74
N ASP A 175 -1.18 6.20 7.67
CA ASP A 175 -0.09 7.15 7.48
C ASP A 175 0.06 7.47 6.00
N GLY A 176 -0.50 8.62 5.59
CA GLY A 176 -0.56 9.05 4.19
C GLY A 176 0.79 9.36 3.56
N ASP A 177 1.85 9.45 4.36
CA ASP A 177 3.21 9.76 3.89
C ASP A 177 4.00 8.50 3.50
N LYS A 178 3.46 7.31 3.76
CA LYS A 178 4.16 6.03 3.59
C LYS A 178 3.39 5.07 2.71
N THR A 179 4.12 4.28 1.93
CA THR A 179 3.56 3.11 1.25
C THR A 179 3.59 1.89 2.15
N ILE A 180 2.85 0.83 1.79
CA ILE A 180 2.94 -0.46 2.47
C ILE A 180 4.37 -1.03 2.43
N THR A 181 5.10 -0.82 1.32
CA THR A 181 6.52 -1.20 1.24
C THR A 181 7.37 -0.48 2.28
N ASP A 182 7.14 0.82 2.50
CA ASP A 182 7.87 1.60 3.51
C ASP A 182 7.57 1.08 4.92
N VAL A 183 6.30 0.84 5.23
CA VAL A 183 5.87 0.31 6.53
C VAL A 183 6.51 -1.05 6.82
N ILE A 184 6.54 -1.95 5.83
CA ILE A 184 7.21 -3.25 5.97
C ILE A 184 8.72 -3.08 6.14
N THR A 185 9.35 -2.18 5.39
CA THR A 185 10.78 -1.88 5.48
C THR A 185 11.16 -1.36 6.87
N GLU A 186 10.37 -0.44 7.43
CA GLU A 186 10.55 0.06 8.78
C GLU A 186 10.44 -1.06 9.81
N LYS A 187 9.45 -1.95 9.65
CA LYS A 187 9.29 -3.11 10.53
C LYS A 187 10.43 -4.11 10.39
N ILE A 188 10.98 -4.35 9.20
CA ILE A 188 12.19 -5.15 8.98
C ILE A 188 13.40 -4.53 9.68
N ALA A 189 13.54 -3.21 9.62
CA ALA A 189 14.63 -2.50 10.29
C ALA A 189 14.51 -2.61 11.82
N LYS A 190 13.29 -2.51 12.36
CA LYS A 190 13.01 -2.61 13.79
C LYS A 190 13.13 -4.03 14.34
N ILE A 191 12.53 -5.00 13.66
CA ILE A 191 12.45 -6.41 14.09
C ILE A 191 13.77 -7.15 13.79
N GLY A 192 14.43 -6.82 12.69
CA GLY A 192 15.69 -7.43 12.30
C GLY A 192 15.56 -8.74 11.51
N GLU A 193 14.36 -9.10 11.08
CA GLU A 193 14.09 -10.25 10.22
C GLU A 193 13.54 -9.82 8.85
N ASN A 194 13.68 -10.67 7.84
CA ASN A 194 12.95 -10.55 6.59
C ASN A 194 11.44 -10.70 6.85
N ILE A 195 10.63 -9.80 6.29
CA ILE A 195 9.17 -9.85 6.37
C ILE A 195 8.62 -9.78 4.96
N ASN A 196 7.71 -10.70 4.63
CA ASN A 196 7.13 -10.78 3.29
C ASN A 196 5.62 -11.04 3.36
N VAL A 197 4.85 -10.26 2.63
CA VAL A 197 3.42 -10.58 2.40
C VAL A 197 3.37 -11.60 1.28
N ARG A 198 2.88 -12.81 1.57
CA ARG A 198 2.95 -13.92 0.61
C ARG A 198 1.78 -13.92 -0.36
N ARG A 199 0.59 -13.69 0.17
CA ARG A 199 -0.69 -13.70 -0.57
C ARG A 199 -1.79 -13.12 0.31
N PHE A 200 -2.85 -12.69 -0.32
CA PHE A 200 -4.08 -12.32 0.35
C PHE A 200 -5.29 -12.67 -0.51
N VAL A 201 -6.46 -12.68 0.11
CA VAL A 201 -7.76 -12.65 -0.56
C VAL A 201 -8.67 -11.72 0.21
N ARG A 202 -9.52 -11.00 -0.53
CA ARG A 202 -10.57 -10.16 0.00
C ARG A 202 -11.89 -10.61 -0.59
N TYR A 203 -12.91 -10.66 0.25
CA TYR A 203 -14.29 -10.94 -0.12
C TYR A 203 -15.14 -9.72 0.24
N ALA A 204 -16.02 -9.29 -0.66
CA ALA A 204 -17.09 -8.35 -0.34
C ALA A 204 -18.47 -8.99 -0.56
N LEU A 205 -19.38 -8.78 0.39
CA LEU A 205 -20.74 -9.30 0.34
C LEU A 205 -21.50 -8.73 -0.88
N GLY A 206 -21.95 -9.62 -1.76
CA GLY A 206 -22.70 -9.27 -2.97
C GLY A 206 -21.81 -8.87 -4.15
N GLU A 207 -20.49 -9.05 -4.05
CA GLU A 207 -19.57 -8.91 -5.17
C GLU A 207 -19.92 -9.90 -6.29
N GLY A 208 -20.00 -9.41 -7.53
CA GLY A 208 -20.34 -10.23 -8.69
C GLY A 208 -21.82 -10.61 -8.84
N ILE A 209 -22.71 -10.09 -7.98
CA ILE A 209 -24.15 -10.35 -8.06
C ILE A 209 -24.88 -9.12 -8.61
N GLU A 210 -25.60 -9.28 -9.72
CA GLU A 210 -26.57 -8.27 -10.17
C GLU A 210 -27.69 -8.18 -9.13
N LYS A 211 -27.75 -7.05 -8.42
CA LYS A 211 -28.87 -6.77 -7.54
C LYS A 211 -30.11 -6.57 -8.38
N ARG A 212 -31.17 -7.32 -8.06
CA ARG A 212 -32.50 -7.09 -8.60
C ARG A 212 -32.87 -5.61 -8.36
N GLN A 213 -33.06 -4.86 -9.43
CA GLN A 213 -33.68 -3.54 -9.35
C GLN A 213 -35.17 -3.77 -9.25
N ASP A 214 -35.66 -3.89 -8.02
CA ASP A 214 -37.09 -3.86 -7.77
C ASP A 214 -37.54 -2.40 -7.93
N ASP A 215 -38.24 -2.11 -9.03
CA ASP A 215 -38.95 -0.86 -9.22
C ASP A 215 -40.14 -0.86 -8.26
N PHE A 216 -39.88 -0.35 -7.06
CA PHE A 216 -40.85 -0.26 -5.98
C PHE A 216 -42.11 0.50 -6.42
N GLU A 217 -42.01 1.45 -7.37
CA GLU A 217 -43.17 2.15 -7.92
C GLU A 217 -43.97 1.26 -8.88
N ALA A 218 -43.32 0.39 -9.64
CA ALA A 218 -44.00 -0.60 -10.48
C ALA A 218 -44.66 -1.69 -9.65
N GLU A 219 -44.02 -2.17 -8.58
CA GLU A 219 -44.63 -3.13 -7.65
C GLU A 219 -45.82 -2.52 -6.90
N VAL A 220 -45.72 -1.27 -6.45
CA VAL A 220 -46.83 -0.57 -5.79
C VAL A 220 -47.98 -0.29 -6.77
N ARG A 221 -47.70 0.08 -8.02
CA ARG A 221 -48.73 0.22 -9.07
C ARG A 221 -49.43 -1.11 -9.37
N ALA A 222 -48.65 -2.18 -9.53
CA ALA A 222 -49.17 -3.53 -9.76
C ALA A 222 -50.01 -4.06 -8.58
N ALA A 223 -49.63 -3.73 -7.33
CA ALA A 223 -50.38 -4.11 -6.13
C ALA A 223 -51.62 -3.23 -5.89
N ALA A 224 -51.61 -1.97 -6.33
CA ALA A 224 -52.72 -1.02 -6.20
C ALA A 224 -53.75 -1.13 -7.34
N GLY A 225 -53.48 -1.91 -8.39
CA GLY A 225 -54.42 -2.16 -9.49
C GLY A 225 -54.71 -0.93 -10.37
N GLN A 226 -53.72 -0.06 -10.58
CA GLN A 226 -53.75 1.04 -11.56
C GLN A 226 -52.65 0.88 -12.61
#